data_AF-A0A8S3J5I9-F1
#
_entry.id   AF-A0A8S3J5I9-F1
#
_cell.length_a   1.000
_cell.length_b   1.000
_cell.length_c   1.000
_cell.angle_alpha   90.00
_cell.angle_beta   90.00
_cell.angle_gamma   90.00
#
_symmetry.space_group_name_H-M   'P 1'
#
loop_
_entity.id
_entity.type
_entity.pdbx_description
1 polymer ?
#
loop_
_entity_poly.entity_id
_entity_poly.type
_entity_poly.pdbx_seq_one_letter_code
_entity_poly.pdbx_strand_id
1 'polypeptide(L)'
;MASDNIAYCYEHDGFIIIPDLIDGEECEKLKIEAQKLLKEKAHPEASVYVHASVTSPICEKYHKDPRLVNILKKIMPDGIMFLSDKIVVKTSEKTFATPWHIDCFYWPNTRPKLSVWIALDDANADNGTLTVVRGSHKKDWKMINKALPNGEFIYRISDEDINNDDVVVCTVKRGTAIFFPDTLVHGSTSNI
;
A
#
# COMPACT_ATOMS: atom_id res chain seq x y z
N MET A 1 18.59 6.80 6.76
CA MET A 1 18.16 6.42 8.13
C MET A 1 19.04 5.30 8.65
N ALA A 2 19.46 5.36 9.92
CA ALA A 2 20.20 4.27 10.55
C ALA A 2 19.34 2.99 10.65
N SER A 3 19.97 1.81 10.66
CA SER A 3 19.30 0.49 10.73
C SER A 3 18.32 0.38 11.89
N ASP A 4 18.72 0.88 13.05
CA ASP A 4 18.01 0.68 14.32
C ASP A 4 16.71 1.47 14.36
N ASN A 5 16.65 2.56 13.60
CA ASN A 5 15.44 3.37 13.45
C ASN A 5 14.37 2.64 12.62
N ILE A 6 14.75 1.77 11.67
CA ILE A 6 13.80 1.08 10.79
C ILE A 6 13.02 0.02 11.58
N ALA A 7 13.73 -0.85 12.30
CA ALA A 7 13.12 -1.89 13.10
C ALA A 7 12.25 -1.28 14.21
N TYR A 8 12.74 -0.21 14.87
CA TYR A 8 11.98 0.50 15.90
C TYR A 8 10.69 1.11 15.34
N CYS A 9 10.73 1.85 14.23
CA CYS A 9 9.51 2.43 13.64
C CYS A 9 8.50 1.34 13.25
N TYR A 10 8.96 0.24 12.65
CA TYR A 10 8.07 -0.87 12.30
C TYR A 10 7.44 -1.51 13.54
N GLU A 11 8.23 -1.78 14.58
CA GLU A 11 7.71 -2.39 15.80
C GLU A 11 6.79 -1.44 16.56
N HIS A 12 7.17 -0.16 16.70
CA HIS A 12 6.43 0.85 17.43
C HIS A 12 5.16 1.29 16.68
N ASP A 13 5.32 1.81 15.46
CA ASP A 13 4.29 2.48 14.67
C ASP A 13 3.56 1.53 13.71
N GLY A 14 4.19 0.42 13.33
CA GLY A 14 3.63 -0.54 12.38
C GLY A 14 3.85 -0.16 10.92
N PHE A 15 4.60 0.91 10.64
CA PHE A 15 4.98 1.25 9.27
C PHE A 15 6.33 1.97 9.21
N ILE A 16 6.93 1.97 8.02
CA ILE A 16 8.17 2.69 7.73
C ILE A 16 7.97 3.49 6.44
N ILE A 17 8.36 4.77 6.45
CA ILE A 17 8.37 5.63 5.27
C ILE A 17 9.83 5.81 4.82
N ILE A 18 10.14 5.35 3.61
CA ILE A 18 11.46 5.47 2.99
C ILE A 18 11.36 6.47 1.83
N PRO A 19 11.79 7.73 2.02
CA PRO A 19 11.82 8.70 0.93
C PRO A 19 12.84 8.30 -0.13
N ASP A 20 12.58 8.75 -1.37
CA ASP A 20 13.52 8.63 -2.50
C ASP A 20 14.03 7.19 -2.72
N LEU A 21 13.16 6.18 -2.55
CA LEU A 21 13.52 4.79 -2.81
C LEU A 21 13.84 4.59 -4.30
N ILE A 22 12.99 5.15 -5.16
CA ILE A 22 13.16 5.17 -6.61
C ILE A 22 13.16 6.61 -7.10
N ASP A 23 13.88 6.89 -8.18
CA ASP A 23 13.97 8.26 -8.71
C ASP A 23 12.77 8.64 -9.59
N GLY A 24 12.72 9.90 -10.01
CA GLY A 24 11.63 10.42 -10.84
C GLY A 24 11.53 9.77 -12.23
N GLU A 25 12.65 9.30 -12.80
CA GLU A 25 12.67 8.63 -14.11
C GLU A 25 12.09 7.21 -13.98
N GLU A 26 12.46 6.51 -12.92
CA GLU A 26 11.90 5.21 -12.53
C GLU A 26 10.40 5.30 -12.28
N CYS A 27 9.95 6.31 -11.51
CA CYS A 27 8.54 6.59 -11.29
C CYS A 27 7.78 6.77 -12.61
N GLU A 28 8.34 7.56 -13.52
CA GLU A 28 7.66 7.88 -14.79
C GLU A 28 7.53 6.64 -15.68
N LYS A 29 8.58 5.83 -15.79
CA LYS A 29 8.55 4.55 -16.53
C LYS A 29 7.50 3.60 -15.97
N LEU A 30 7.43 3.46 -14.64
CA LEU A 30 6.43 2.64 -13.97
C LEU A 30 5.02 3.17 -14.18
N LYS A 31 4.83 4.50 -14.16
CA LYS A 31 3.54 5.14 -14.36
C LYS A 31 3.00 4.92 -15.78
N ILE A 32 3.85 5.09 -16.79
CA ILE A 32 3.50 4.83 -18.20
C ILE A 32 3.11 3.36 -18.39
N GLU A 33 3.91 2.43 -17.85
CA GLU A 33 3.61 1.01 -17.94
C GLU A 33 2.33 0.64 -17.19
N ALA A 34 2.10 1.24 -16.02
CA ALA A 34 0.89 1.05 -15.24
C ALA A 34 -0.37 1.46 -16.00
N GLN A 35 -0.35 2.63 -16.63
CA GLN A 35 -1.45 3.13 -17.46
C GLN A 35 -1.69 2.22 -18.68
N LYS A 36 -0.61 1.74 -19.31
CA LYS A 36 -0.69 0.80 -20.43
C LYS A 36 -1.34 -0.52 -20.02
N LEU A 37 -0.86 -1.14 -18.94
CA LEU A 37 -1.41 -2.41 -18.43
C LEU A 37 -2.89 -2.27 -18.06
N LEU A 38 -3.26 -1.19 -17.38
CA LEU A 38 -4.66 -0.93 -17.01
C LEU A 38 -5.55 -0.81 -18.27
N LYS A 39 -5.09 -0.08 -19.29
CA LYS A 39 -5.82 0.11 -20.54
C LYS A 39 -5.94 -1.16 -21.38
N GLU A 40 -4.88 -1.96 -21.46
CA GLU A 40 -4.79 -3.10 -22.38
C GLU A 40 -5.22 -4.43 -21.76
N LYS A 41 -5.15 -4.57 -20.44
CA LYS A 41 -5.30 -5.86 -19.76
C LYS A 41 -6.37 -5.89 -18.68
N ALA A 42 -6.76 -4.74 -18.13
CA ALA A 42 -7.82 -4.70 -17.12
C ALA A 42 -9.21 -4.60 -17.78
N HIS A 43 -10.25 -4.86 -17.00
CA HIS A 43 -11.62 -4.59 -17.46
C HIS A 43 -11.82 -3.08 -17.69
N PRO A 44 -12.73 -2.70 -18.61
CA PRO A 44 -13.11 -1.30 -18.77
C PRO A 44 -13.43 -0.66 -17.41
N GLU A 45 -12.96 0.58 -17.21
CA GLU A 45 -13.13 1.35 -15.97
C GLU A 45 -12.41 0.81 -14.73
N ALA A 46 -11.58 -0.24 -14.84
CA ALA A 46 -10.78 -0.70 -13.71
C ALA A 46 -9.79 0.38 -13.25
N SER A 47 -9.61 0.52 -11.93
CA SER A 47 -8.56 1.34 -11.30
C SER A 47 -7.46 0.51 -10.68
N VAL A 48 -7.62 -0.81 -10.65
CA VAL A 48 -6.68 -1.74 -10.04
C VAL A 48 -6.35 -2.81 -11.04
N TYR A 49 -5.07 -3.13 -11.17
CA TYR A 49 -4.58 -4.25 -11.98
C TYR A 49 -3.61 -5.07 -11.14
N VAL A 50 -3.88 -6.37 -10.98
CA VAL A 50 -3.10 -7.29 -10.14
C VAL A 50 -2.19 -8.14 -11.02
N HIS A 51 -1.06 -8.60 -10.48
CA HIS A 51 -0.05 -9.41 -11.16
C HIS A 51 0.67 -8.66 -12.30
N ALA A 52 0.99 -7.40 -12.05
CA ALA A 52 1.68 -6.55 -13.01
C ALA A 52 3.02 -7.15 -13.43
N SER A 53 3.81 -7.70 -12.52
CA SER A 53 5.10 -8.33 -12.87
C SER A 53 5.02 -9.54 -13.76
N VAL A 54 3.95 -10.32 -13.66
CA VAL A 54 3.76 -11.49 -14.52
C VAL A 54 3.58 -11.04 -15.98
N THR A 55 3.06 -9.84 -16.17
CA THR A 55 2.71 -9.28 -17.48
C THR A 55 3.64 -8.19 -17.97
N SER A 56 4.54 -7.68 -17.13
CA SER A 56 5.46 -6.59 -17.44
C SER A 56 6.86 -6.82 -16.89
N PRO A 57 7.86 -6.95 -17.78
CA PRO A 57 9.27 -6.99 -17.38
C PRO A 57 9.76 -5.72 -16.67
N ILE A 58 9.06 -4.59 -16.79
CA ILE A 58 9.40 -3.37 -16.06
C ILE A 58 8.99 -3.53 -14.59
N CYS A 59 7.78 -4.02 -14.34
CA CYS A 59 7.30 -4.30 -12.98
C CYS A 59 8.06 -5.46 -12.31
N GLU A 60 8.38 -6.52 -13.05
CA GLU A 60 9.09 -7.70 -12.54
C GLU A 60 10.45 -7.35 -11.87
N LYS A 61 11.17 -6.36 -12.44
CA LYS A 61 12.47 -5.95 -11.92
C LYS A 61 12.42 -5.51 -10.46
N TYR A 62 11.32 -4.92 -10.02
CA TYR A 62 11.20 -4.39 -8.66
C TYR A 62 11.07 -5.48 -7.60
N HIS A 63 10.59 -6.68 -7.93
CA HIS A 63 10.40 -7.75 -6.94
C HIS A 63 11.69 -8.32 -6.39
N LYS A 64 12.79 -8.11 -7.12
CA LYS A 64 14.15 -8.51 -6.73
C LYS A 64 15.05 -7.31 -6.46
N ASP A 65 14.49 -6.10 -6.40
CA ASP A 65 15.27 -4.88 -6.24
C ASP A 65 16.02 -4.91 -4.90
N PRO A 66 17.37 -4.80 -4.90
CA PRO A 66 18.15 -4.82 -3.67
C PRO A 66 17.75 -3.73 -2.69
N ARG A 67 17.28 -2.56 -3.14
CA ARG A 67 16.80 -1.47 -2.28
C ARG A 67 15.64 -1.94 -1.41
N LEU A 68 14.65 -2.58 -2.04
CA LEU A 68 13.49 -3.16 -1.36
C LEU A 68 13.88 -4.33 -0.46
N VAL A 69 14.63 -5.30 -1.00
CA VAL A 69 15.02 -6.52 -0.28
C VAL A 69 15.86 -6.19 0.96
N ASN A 70 16.77 -5.21 0.88
CA ASN A 70 17.61 -4.82 2.01
C ASN A 70 16.82 -4.18 3.15
N ILE A 71 15.72 -3.49 2.86
CA ILE A 71 14.81 -2.94 3.88
C ILE A 71 13.98 -4.08 4.47
N LEU A 72 13.37 -4.91 3.62
CA LEU A 72 12.53 -6.03 4.04
C LEU A 72 13.30 -7.02 4.92
N LYS A 73 14.58 -7.30 4.64
CA LYS A 73 15.41 -8.23 5.45
C LYS A 73 15.62 -7.75 6.89
N LYS A 74 15.50 -6.45 7.15
CA LYS A 74 15.57 -5.89 8.51
C LYS A 74 14.29 -6.13 9.31
N ILE A 75 13.18 -6.39 8.62
CA ILE A 75 11.84 -6.57 9.20
C ILE A 75 11.46 -8.07 9.22
N MET A 76 11.87 -8.82 8.20
CA MET A 76 11.64 -10.25 8.01
C MET A 76 12.98 -10.98 7.84
N PRO A 77 13.73 -11.23 8.93
CA PRO A 77 15.06 -11.82 8.86
C PRO A 77 15.03 -13.29 8.41
N ASP A 78 13.93 -14.00 8.66
CA ASP A 78 13.81 -15.45 8.40
C ASP A 78 13.58 -15.80 6.91
N GLY A 79 13.38 -14.79 6.05
CA GLY A 79 13.20 -14.97 4.62
C GLY A 79 12.03 -14.16 4.07
N ILE A 80 12.11 -13.82 2.78
CA ILE A 80 11.11 -13.02 2.07
C ILE A 80 10.76 -13.75 0.79
N MET A 81 9.46 -13.90 0.53
CA MET A 81 8.93 -14.41 -0.71
C MET A 81 7.99 -13.37 -1.33
N PHE A 82 8.18 -13.11 -2.61
CA PHE A 82 7.24 -12.26 -3.34
C PHE A 82 5.91 -13.00 -3.54
N LEU A 83 4.80 -12.37 -3.14
CA LEU A 83 3.46 -12.94 -3.25
C LEU A 83 2.71 -12.43 -4.48
N SER A 84 2.52 -11.11 -4.56
CA SER A 84 1.77 -10.45 -5.63
C SER A 84 2.06 -8.96 -5.62
N ASP A 85 1.81 -8.31 -6.75
CA ASP A 85 1.82 -6.87 -6.91
C ASP A 85 0.51 -6.39 -7.52
N LYS A 86 0.23 -5.12 -7.31
CA LYS A 86 -0.92 -4.47 -7.93
C LYS A 86 -0.59 -3.02 -8.23
N ILE A 87 -1.08 -2.56 -9.36
CA ILE A 87 -1.14 -1.17 -9.75
C ILE A 87 -2.46 -0.62 -9.24
N VAL A 88 -2.41 0.56 -8.63
CA VAL A 88 -3.60 1.32 -8.22
C VAL A 88 -3.52 2.68 -8.88
N VAL A 89 -4.48 2.97 -9.77
CA VAL A 89 -4.63 4.25 -10.45
C VAL A 89 -5.91 4.91 -9.97
N LYS A 90 -5.76 6.04 -9.29
CA LYS A 90 -6.89 6.90 -8.94
C LYS A 90 -6.96 8.03 -9.97
N THR A 91 -7.98 7.98 -10.82
CA THR A 91 -8.30 9.10 -11.71
C THR A 91 -9.13 10.14 -10.95
N SER A 92 -9.20 11.37 -11.44
CA SER A 92 -10.05 12.43 -10.89
C SER A 92 -11.54 12.05 -10.85
N GLU A 93 -11.96 11.11 -11.70
CA GLU A 93 -13.31 10.57 -11.73
C GLU A 93 -13.59 9.58 -10.58
N LYS A 94 -12.54 9.05 -9.94
CA LYS A 94 -12.63 8.12 -8.82
C LYS A 94 -12.24 8.81 -7.53
N THR A 95 -13.22 9.49 -6.96
CA THR A 95 -13.06 10.36 -5.79
C THR A 95 -13.26 9.66 -4.44
N PHE A 96 -13.64 8.38 -4.43
CA PHE A 96 -13.99 7.69 -3.19
C PHE A 96 -12.74 7.33 -2.36
N ALA A 97 -12.83 7.64 -1.07
CA ALA A 97 -11.89 7.17 -0.06
C ALA A 97 -11.94 5.65 0.05
N THR A 98 -10.79 5.01 0.23
CA THR A 98 -10.74 3.61 0.62
C THR A 98 -11.04 3.51 2.11
N PRO A 99 -12.08 2.76 2.52
CA PRO A 99 -12.45 2.66 3.93
C PRO A 99 -11.34 2.01 4.76
N TRP A 100 -11.39 2.20 6.08
CA TRP A 100 -10.48 1.52 7.00
C TRP A 100 -10.61 0.01 6.89
N HIS A 101 -9.49 -0.66 6.69
CA HIS A 101 -9.39 -2.10 6.61
C HIS A 101 -8.00 -2.59 7.00
N ILE A 102 -7.89 -3.91 7.08
CA ILE A 102 -6.63 -4.64 7.26
C ILE A 102 -6.56 -5.73 6.19
N ASP A 103 -5.40 -5.90 5.57
CA ASP A 103 -5.22 -6.79 4.43
C ASP A 103 -5.40 -8.27 4.80
N CYS A 104 -5.16 -8.64 6.07
CA CYS A 104 -5.15 -10.04 6.49
C CYS A 104 -6.52 -10.75 6.37
N PHE A 105 -7.63 -10.00 6.35
CA PHE A 105 -8.97 -10.55 6.14
C PHE A 105 -9.30 -10.83 4.67
N TYR A 106 -8.57 -10.22 3.73
CA TYR A 106 -8.77 -10.41 2.29
C TYR A 106 -7.90 -11.54 1.71
N TRP A 107 -6.82 -11.91 2.40
CA TRP A 107 -5.86 -12.92 1.94
C TRP A 107 -5.61 -13.98 3.01
N PRO A 108 -6.62 -14.81 3.34
CA PRO A 108 -6.45 -15.88 4.32
C PRO A 108 -5.33 -16.84 3.87
N ASN A 109 -4.54 -17.34 4.82
CA ASN A 109 -3.44 -18.29 4.61
C ASN A 109 -2.13 -17.76 4.00
N THR A 110 -1.96 -16.44 3.86
CA THR A 110 -0.72 -15.85 3.31
C THR A 110 0.11 -15.11 4.37
N ARG A 111 -0.09 -15.43 5.65
CA ARG A 111 0.45 -14.67 6.79
C ARG A 111 1.74 -15.29 7.34
N PRO A 112 2.68 -14.48 7.87
CA PRO A 112 2.67 -13.01 7.89
C PRO A 112 2.99 -12.41 6.51
N LYS A 113 2.34 -11.29 6.18
CA LYS A 113 2.56 -10.53 4.93
C LYS A 113 2.92 -9.08 5.23
N LEU A 114 3.81 -8.55 4.41
CA LEU A 114 4.12 -7.12 4.33
C LEU A 114 3.68 -6.56 2.97
N SER A 115 3.12 -5.36 3.01
CA SER A 115 2.84 -4.55 1.83
C SER A 115 3.93 -3.49 1.67
N VAL A 116 4.35 -3.26 0.42
CA VAL A 116 5.20 -2.12 0.06
C VAL A 116 4.42 -1.26 -0.93
N TRP A 117 4.06 -0.06 -0.52
CA TRP A 117 3.37 0.92 -1.34
C TRP A 117 4.37 1.95 -1.83
N ILE A 118 4.45 2.19 -3.15
CA ILE A 118 5.40 3.15 -3.74
C ILE A 118 4.62 4.25 -4.45
N ALA A 119 4.86 5.50 -4.07
CA ALA A 119 4.25 6.67 -4.69
C ALA A 119 4.84 6.90 -6.08
N LEU A 120 4.05 6.77 -7.16
CA LEU A 120 4.49 7.13 -8.52
C LEU A 120 4.25 8.60 -8.85
N ASP A 121 3.45 9.28 -8.03
CA ASP A 121 3.16 10.72 -8.04
C ASP A 121 3.37 11.29 -6.64
N ASP A 122 3.52 12.61 -6.52
CA ASP A 122 3.43 13.27 -5.21
C ASP A 122 2.05 12.96 -4.61
N ALA A 123 2.01 12.43 -3.40
CA ALA A 123 0.78 11.99 -2.74
C ALA A 123 0.49 12.86 -1.51
N ASN A 124 -0.72 13.37 -1.41
CA ASN A 124 -1.16 14.25 -0.33
C ASN A 124 -2.64 13.99 0.02
N ALA A 125 -3.17 14.75 0.99
CA ALA A 125 -4.54 14.57 1.47
C ALA A 125 -5.60 14.74 0.36
N ASP A 126 -5.30 15.52 -0.68
CA ASP A 126 -6.24 15.89 -1.73
C ASP A 126 -6.26 14.87 -2.88
N ASN A 127 -5.28 13.97 -3.00
CA ASN A 127 -5.19 13.04 -4.13
C ASN A 127 -5.27 11.55 -3.76
N GLY A 128 -5.93 11.27 -2.64
CA GLY A 128 -6.19 9.91 -2.20
C GLY A 128 -4.95 9.17 -1.68
N THR A 129 -4.06 9.86 -0.99
CA THR A 129 -2.86 9.24 -0.39
C THR A 129 -3.21 8.15 0.62
N LEU A 130 -2.27 7.21 0.81
CA LEU A 130 -2.34 6.20 1.85
C LEU A 130 -2.46 6.88 3.22
N THR A 131 -3.40 6.41 4.02
CA THR A 131 -3.56 6.85 5.42
C THR A 131 -3.52 5.62 6.31
N VAL A 132 -2.78 5.70 7.41
CA VAL A 132 -2.56 4.57 8.33
C VAL A 132 -2.90 4.97 9.77
N VAL A 133 -3.17 4.00 10.62
CA VAL A 133 -3.37 4.21 12.06
C VAL A 133 -2.17 3.66 12.82
N ARG A 134 -1.38 4.54 13.43
CA ARG A 134 -0.14 4.20 14.15
C ARG A 134 -0.43 3.15 15.25
N GLY A 135 0.41 2.11 15.32
CA GLY A 135 0.36 1.09 16.36
C GLY A 135 -0.86 0.14 16.27
N SER A 136 -1.73 0.32 15.27
CA SER A 136 -2.95 -0.49 15.11
C SER A 136 -2.68 -1.96 14.83
N HIS A 137 -1.50 -2.30 14.29
CA HIS A 137 -1.06 -3.68 14.02
C HIS A 137 -0.90 -4.55 15.28
N LYS A 138 -0.88 -3.93 16.47
CA LYS A 138 -0.75 -4.60 17.78
C LYS A 138 -2.08 -4.98 18.43
N LYS A 139 -3.20 -4.62 17.80
CA LYS A 139 -4.55 -4.76 18.36
C LYS A 139 -5.39 -5.66 17.48
N ASP A 140 -6.36 -6.33 18.09
CA ASP A 140 -7.44 -6.97 17.35
C ASP A 140 -8.52 -5.94 17.01
N TRP A 141 -9.12 -6.11 15.83
CA TRP A 141 -10.11 -5.18 15.30
C TRP A 141 -11.44 -5.87 15.03
N LYS A 142 -12.53 -5.19 15.36
CA LYS A 142 -13.88 -5.65 15.03
C LYS A 142 -14.15 -5.38 13.56
N MET A 143 -14.35 -6.44 12.79
CA MET A 143 -14.64 -6.32 11.36
C MET A 143 -16.14 -6.23 11.09
N ILE A 144 -16.54 -5.20 10.35
CA ILE A 144 -17.82 -5.16 9.64
C ILE A 144 -17.70 -6.14 8.48
N ASN A 145 -18.54 -7.17 8.46
CA ASN A 145 -18.64 -8.14 7.35
C ASN A 145 -19.85 -7.82 6.47
N LYS A 146 -19.74 -6.73 5.70
CA LYS A 146 -20.77 -6.27 4.76
C LYS A 146 -20.15 -5.38 3.69
N ALA A 147 -20.26 -5.83 2.45
CA ALA A 147 -19.83 -5.10 1.25
C ALA A 147 -20.46 -3.71 1.18
N LEU A 148 -19.73 -2.78 0.58
CA LEU A 148 -20.25 -1.49 0.12
C LEU A 148 -21.26 -1.71 -1.03
N PRO A 149 -22.08 -0.70 -1.39
CA PRO A 149 -23.06 -0.82 -2.48
C PRO A 149 -22.45 -1.22 -3.83
N ASN A 150 -21.17 -0.90 -4.07
CA ASN A 150 -20.42 -1.30 -5.26
C ASN A 150 -19.89 -2.75 -5.20
N GLY A 151 -20.17 -3.50 -4.14
CA GLY A 151 -19.71 -4.87 -3.93
C GLY A 151 -18.29 -4.99 -3.36
N GLU A 152 -17.58 -3.88 -3.19
CA GLU A 152 -16.20 -3.86 -2.69
C GLU A 152 -16.14 -3.78 -1.16
N PHE A 153 -14.94 -3.98 -0.62
CA PHE A 153 -14.62 -3.84 0.80
C PHE A 153 -15.59 -4.57 1.74
N ILE A 154 -15.64 -5.90 1.64
CA ILE A 154 -16.50 -6.73 2.48
C ILE A 154 -16.12 -6.66 3.97
N TYR A 155 -14.82 -6.58 4.29
CA TYR A 155 -14.28 -6.56 5.65
C TYR A 155 -13.71 -5.17 5.99
N ARG A 156 -14.46 -4.40 6.77
CA ARG A 156 -14.13 -2.99 7.10
C ARG A 156 -14.02 -2.77 8.60
N ILE A 157 -13.40 -1.68 9.01
CA ILE A 157 -13.41 -1.19 10.39
C ILE A 157 -14.29 0.06 10.45
N SER A 158 -15.03 0.25 11.54
CA SER A 158 -15.87 1.43 11.72
C SER A 158 -15.00 2.67 11.96
N ASP A 159 -15.38 3.82 11.42
CA ASP A 159 -14.71 5.09 11.72
C ASP A 159 -14.75 5.40 13.23
N GLU A 160 -15.81 4.97 13.92
CA GLU A 160 -15.98 5.12 15.38
C GLU A 160 -14.95 4.33 16.21
N ASP A 161 -14.37 3.28 15.63
CA ASP A 161 -13.35 2.45 16.29
C ASP A 161 -11.93 3.06 16.11
N ILE A 162 -11.78 4.08 15.26
CA ILE A 162 -10.49 4.70 14.96
C ILE A 162 -10.21 5.86 15.91
N ASN A 163 -9.05 5.81 16.58
CA ASN A 163 -8.53 6.95 17.31
C ASN A 163 -7.87 7.95 16.34
N ASN A 164 -8.47 9.13 16.20
CA ASN A 164 -7.97 10.16 15.28
C ASN A 164 -6.57 10.68 15.63
N ASP A 165 -6.16 10.63 16.90
CA ASP A 165 -4.82 11.05 17.33
C ASP A 165 -3.71 10.13 16.79
N ASP A 166 -4.06 8.89 16.44
CA ASP A 166 -3.14 7.89 15.88
C ASP A 166 -3.15 7.89 14.34
N VAL A 167 -4.03 8.66 13.69
CA VAL A 167 -4.16 8.70 12.23
C VAL A 167 -3.00 9.48 11.61
N VAL A 168 -2.34 8.87 10.63
CA VAL A 168 -1.25 9.45 9.86
C VAL A 168 -1.61 9.48 8.37
N VAL A 169 -1.89 10.68 7.86
CA VAL A 169 -2.03 10.94 6.42
C VAL A 169 -0.65 11.01 5.80
N CYS A 170 -0.30 10.02 4.97
CA CYS A 170 1.05 9.89 4.43
C CYS A 170 1.27 10.87 3.26
N THR A 171 1.53 12.15 3.57
CA THR A 171 1.91 13.14 2.55
C THR A 171 3.37 12.92 2.16
N VAL A 172 3.61 12.43 0.95
CA VAL A 172 4.93 11.96 0.50
C VAL A 172 5.23 12.39 -0.93
N LYS A 173 6.52 12.57 -1.24
CA LYS A 173 6.98 12.83 -2.60
C LYS A 173 6.99 11.57 -3.45
N ARG A 174 6.84 11.73 -4.77
CA ARG A 174 7.01 10.62 -5.71
C ARG A 174 8.36 9.92 -5.48
N GLY A 175 8.37 8.60 -5.59
CA GLY A 175 9.53 7.76 -5.29
C GLY A 175 9.62 7.29 -3.84
N THR A 176 8.78 7.81 -2.94
CA THR A 176 8.70 7.35 -1.55
C THR A 176 8.02 5.99 -1.46
N ALA A 177 8.57 5.10 -0.63
CA ALA A 177 7.98 3.81 -0.32
C ALA A 177 7.49 3.73 1.13
N ILE A 178 6.36 3.08 1.36
CA ILE A 178 5.76 2.85 2.67
C ILE A 178 5.61 1.35 2.88
N PHE A 179 6.22 0.84 3.94
CA PHE A 179 6.20 -0.58 4.32
C PHE A 179 5.27 -0.75 5.51
N PHE A 180 4.36 -1.73 5.47
CA PHE A 180 3.43 -2.00 6.58
C PHE A 180 2.96 -3.47 6.58
N PRO A 181 2.63 -4.06 7.76
CA PRO A 181 2.09 -5.40 7.85
C PRO A 181 0.63 -5.47 7.43
N ASP A 182 0.19 -6.68 7.13
CA ASP A 182 -1.20 -6.97 6.79
C ASP A 182 -2.23 -6.76 7.92
N THR A 183 -1.76 -6.41 9.11
CA THR A 183 -2.56 -6.05 10.29
C THR A 183 -2.64 -4.56 10.56
N LEU A 184 -1.86 -3.72 9.85
CA LEU A 184 -1.95 -2.28 10.06
C LEU A 184 -3.25 -1.77 9.47
N VAL A 185 -4.05 -1.09 10.29
CA VAL A 185 -5.26 -0.42 9.82
C VAL A 185 -4.86 0.70 8.88
N HIS A 186 -5.38 0.63 7.67
CA HIS A 186 -5.11 1.62 6.64
C HIS A 186 -6.31 1.83 5.73
N GLY A 187 -6.27 2.94 5.02
CA GLY A 187 -7.26 3.38 4.06
C GLY A 187 -6.63 4.44 3.17
N SER A 188 -7.46 5.28 2.58
CA SER A 188 -6.96 6.43 1.85
C SER A 188 -7.91 7.61 1.96
N THR A 189 -7.39 8.82 1.80
CA THR A 189 -8.26 9.97 1.60
C THR A 189 -9.04 9.85 0.28
N SER A 190 -10.01 10.75 0.11
CA SER A 190 -10.64 10.99 -1.18
C SER A 190 -9.64 11.61 -2.16
N ASN A 191 -9.86 11.35 -3.45
CA ASN A 191 -9.23 12.12 -4.52
C ASN A 191 -10.19 13.26 -4.87
N ILE A 192 -9.79 14.51 -4.64
CA ILE A 192 -10.63 15.72 -4.72
C ILE A 192 -10.24 16.52 -5.96
#